data_AF-A0A3E1NUK6-F1
#
_entry.id   AF-A0A3E1NUK6-F1
#
_cell.length_a   1.000
_cell.length_b   1.000
_cell.length_c   1.000
_cell.angle_alpha   90.00
_cell.angle_beta   90.00
_cell.angle_gamma   90.00
#
_symmetry.space_group_name_H-M   'P 1'
#
loop_
_entity.id
_entity.type
_entity.pdbx_description
1 polymer ?
#
loop_
_entity_poly.entity_id
_entity_poly.type
_entity_poly.pdbx_seq_one_letter_code
_entity_poly.pdbx_strand_id
1 'polypeptide(L)'
;MTISDIYNKLHSRAYYEKTEHNKFRFLNNSLCIDRRATIPIVIHMLDGIFYMQSLKKIANESLFRLEMNDEEIKVISTINDSPIFTLE
;
A
#
# COMPACT_ATOMS: atom_id res chain seq x y z
N MET A 1 -3.19 14.18 8.42
CA MET A 1 -2.42 13.52 7.35
C MET A 1 -3.15 13.77 6.03
N THR A 2 -2.45 14.23 5.01
CA THR A 2 -2.99 14.49 3.66
C THR A 2 -2.63 13.34 2.72
N ILE A 3 -3.24 13.29 1.54
CA ILE A 3 -2.85 12.33 0.49
C ILE A 3 -1.37 12.53 0.11
N SER A 4 -0.89 13.77 0.06
CA SER A 4 0.52 14.09 -0.19
C SER A 4 1.45 13.55 0.91
N ASP A 5 1.05 13.64 2.17
CA ASP A 5 1.82 13.06 3.29
C ASP A 5 1.95 11.54 3.15
N ILE A 6 0.89 10.87 2.68
CA ILE A 6 0.91 9.43 2.40
C ILE A 6 1.87 9.11 1.27
N TYR A 7 1.79 9.80 0.14
CA TYR A 7 2.73 9.59 -0.95
C TYR A 7 4.16 9.83 -0.50
N ASN A 8 4.42 10.90 0.26
CA ASN A 8 5.75 11.18 0.80
C ASN A 8 6.26 10.06 1.70
N LYS A 9 5.41 9.54 2.60
CA LYS A 9 5.78 8.42 3.47
C LYS A 9 6.11 7.18 2.64
N LEU A 10 5.23 6.79 1.72
CA LEU A 10 5.40 5.62 0.86
C LEU A 10 6.61 5.70 -0.08
N HIS A 11 6.92 6.89 -0.62
CA HIS A 11 8.10 7.09 -1.49
C HIS A 11 9.41 7.21 -0.72
N SER A 12 9.37 7.53 0.57
CA SER A 12 10.58 7.78 1.36
C SER A 12 11.43 6.53 1.63
N ARG A 13 10.85 5.33 1.53
CA ARG A 13 11.48 4.09 1.98
C ARG A 13 11.17 2.91 1.06
N ALA A 14 11.99 1.88 1.18
CA ALA A 14 11.65 0.55 0.69
C ALA A 14 11.18 -0.28 1.88
N TYR A 15 10.05 -0.94 1.73
CA TYR A 15 9.40 -1.69 2.78
C TYR A 15 9.61 -3.18 2.59
N TYR A 16 9.62 -3.92 3.68
CA TYR A 16 9.65 -5.37 3.67
C TYR A 16 8.39 -5.92 4.32
N GLU A 17 7.84 -6.96 3.72
CA GLU A 17 6.76 -7.73 4.33
C GLU A 17 7.27 -8.53 5.52
N LYS A 18 6.60 -8.40 6.66
CA LYS A 18 6.93 -9.19 7.87
C LYS A 18 6.82 -10.70 7.66
N THR A 19 5.90 -11.16 6.82
CA THR A 19 5.53 -12.57 6.67
C THR A 19 6.30 -13.28 5.57
N GLU A 20 6.44 -12.67 4.39
CA GLU A 20 6.96 -13.37 3.21
C GLU A 20 8.29 -12.81 2.67
N HIS A 21 8.93 -11.87 3.39
CA HIS A 21 10.18 -11.20 2.97
C HIS A 21 10.11 -10.49 1.60
N ASN A 22 8.90 -10.29 1.06
CA ASN A 22 8.72 -9.57 -0.19
C ASN A 22 9.10 -8.09 0.00
N LYS A 23 9.79 -7.51 -0.98
CA LYS A 23 10.17 -6.10 -0.97
C LYS A 23 9.16 -5.26 -1.74
N PHE A 24 8.62 -4.26 -1.07
CA PHE A 24 7.70 -3.29 -1.63
C PHE A 24 8.38 -1.93 -1.80
N ARG A 25 8.13 -1.28 -2.94
CA ARG A 25 8.58 0.09 -3.19
C ARG A 25 7.51 0.86 -3.92
N PHE A 26 7.24 2.07 -3.48
CA PHE A 26 6.41 2.99 -4.24
C PHE A 26 7.29 3.80 -5.18
N LEU A 27 6.84 3.94 -6.43
CA LEU A 27 7.49 4.77 -7.44
C LEU A 27 6.42 5.54 -8.20
N ASN A 28 6.40 6.87 -8.04
CA ASN A 28 5.33 7.74 -8.52
C ASN A 28 3.93 7.20 -8.11
N ASN A 29 3.13 6.78 -9.09
CA ASN A 29 1.79 6.22 -8.88
C ASN A 29 1.81 4.71 -9.10
N SER A 30 2.82 4.00 -8.60
CA SER A 30 2.95 2.56 -8.79
C SER A 30 3.57 1.86 -7.60
N LEU A 31 3.06 0.65 -7.33
CA LEU A 31 3.57 -0.30 -6.35
C LEU A 31 4.47 -1.32 -7.06
N CYS A 32 5.73 -1.37 -6.67
CA CYS A 32 6.71 -2.34 -7.14
C CYS A 32 6.90 -3.45 -6.12
N ILE A 33 6.78 -4.71 -6.56
CA ILE A 33 6.94 -5.92 -5.75
C ILE A 33 8.12 -6.72 -6.28
N ASP A 34 9.17 -6.89 -5.47
CA ASP A 34 10.38 -7.70 -5.74
C ASP A 34 10.98 -7.57 -7.15
N ARG A 35 10.83 -6.39 -7.79
CA ARG A 35 11.23 -6.13 -9.18
C ARG A 35 10.52 -6.99 -10.23
N ARG A 36 9.52 -7.79 -9.84
CA ARG A 36 8.76 -8.69 -10.71
C ARG A 36 7.53 -8.02 -11.29
N ALA A 37 6.89 -7.15 -10.51
CA ALA A 37 5.68 -6.46 -10.90
C ALA A 37 5.72 -4.99 -10.51
N THR A 38 5.31 -4.13 -11.44
CA THR A 38 5.00 -2.73 -11.20
C THR A 38 3.52 -2.54 -11.49
N ILE A 39 2.77 -2.18 -10.47
CA ILE A 39 1.32 -2.14 -10.52
C ILE A 39 0.91 -0.69 -10.28
N PRO A 40 0.33 -0.01 -11.27
CA PRO A 40 -0.08 1.36 -11.07
C PRO A 40 -1.23 1.45 -10.07
N ILE A 41 -1.19 2.48 -9.23
CA ILE A 41 -2.10 2.70 -8.11
C ILE A 41 -2.59 4.15 -8.05
N VAL A 42 -3.71 4.35 -7.37
CA VAL A 42 -4.24 5.67 -7.00
C VAL A 42 -4.60 5.65 -5.52
N ILE A 43 -4.20 6.69 -4.78
CA ILE A 43 -4.57 6.84 -3.36
C ILE A 43 -5.61 7.94 -3.24
N HIS A 44 -6.71 7.64 -2.55
CA HIS A 44 -7.79 8.59 -2.24
C HIS A 44 -8.13 8.55 -0.75
N MET A 45 -8.73 9.64 -0.27
CA MET A 45 -9.22 9.77 1.10
C MET A 45 -10.74 9.88 1.07
N LEU A 46 -11.41 9.06 1.88
CA LEU A 46 -12.85 9.11 2.11
C LEU A 46 -13.09 9.07 3.62
N ASP A 47 -13.77 10.08 4.16
CA ASP A 47 -14.11 10.16 5.59
C ASP A 47 -12.90 10.00 6.54
N GLY A 48 -11.74 10.52 6.13
CA GLY A 48 -10.49 10.42 6.91
C GLY A 48 -9.78 9.06 6.80
N ILE A 49 -10.34 8.11 6.06
CA ILE A 49 -9.75 6.81 5.76
C ILE A 49 -9.07 6.87 4.40
N PHE A 50 -7.90 6.27 4.31
CA PHE A 50 -7.13 6.21 3.08
C PHE A 50 -7.29 4.87 2.37
N TYR A 51 -7.50 4.95 1.06
CA TYR A 51 -7.65 3.80 0.20
C TYR A 51 -6.64 3.86 -0.92
N MET A 52 -5.99 2.73 -1.17
CA MET A 52 -5.14 2.49 -2.32
C MET A 52 -5.89 1.61 -3.30
N GLN A 53 -6.15 2.12 -4.49
CA GLN A 53 -6.72 1.35 -5.58
C GLN A 53 -5.62 0.94 -6.56
N SER A 54 -5.49 -0.36 -6.84
CA SER A 54 -4.63 -0.85 -7.90
C SER A 54 -5.39 -0.95 -9.22
N LEU A 55 -4.77 -0.50 -10.31
CA LEU A 55 -5.33 -0.57 -11.66
C LEU A 55 -5.37 -2.01 -12.21
N LYS A 56 -4.67 -2.94 -11.56
CA LYS A 56 -4.74 -4.38 -11.80
C LYS A 56 -5.02 -5.09 -10.48
N LYS A 57 -5.87 -6.11 -10.49
CA LYS A 57 -6.12 -6.94 -9.29
C LYS A 57 -4.82 -7.58 -8.79
N ILE A 58 -4.58 -7.45 -7.50
CA ILE A 58 -3.52 -8.10 -6.74
C ILE A 58 -4.22 -8.99 -5.72
N ALA A 59 -3.90 -10.28 -5.68
CA ALA A 59 -4.50 -11.20 -4.71
C ALA A 59 -6.05 -11.15 -4.66
N ASN A 60 -6.69 -11.13 -5.84
CA ASN A 60 -8.15 -11.05 -6.05
C ASN A 60 -8.82 -9.71 -5.71
N GLU A 61 -8.05 -8.72 -5.28
CA GLU A 61 -8.56 -7.42 -4.86
C GLU A 61 -7.89 -6.28 -5.62
N SER A 62 -8.61 -5.17 -5.78
CA SER A 62 -8.09 -3.95 -6.42
C SER A 62 -8.22 -2.72 -5.55
N LEU A 63 -8.77 -2.83 -4.35
CA LEU A 63 -8.97 -1.72 -3.42
C LEU A 63 -8.49 -2.17 -2.05
N PHE A 64 -7.65 -1.35 -1.41
CA PHE A 64 -7.03 -1.68 -0.15
C PHE A 64 -7.18 -0.50 0.80
N ARG A 65 -7.48 -0.75 2.07
CA ARG A 65 -7.38 0.28 3.11
C ARG A 65 -5.92 0.40 3.54
N LEU A 66 -5.44 1.64 3.68
CA LEU A 66 -4.13 1.93 4.25
C LEU A 66 -4.32 2.39 5.69
N GLU A 67 -3.68 1.67 6.61
CA GLU A 67 -3.54 2.10 8.01
C GLU A 67 -2.07 2.43 8.26
N MET A 68 -1.78 3.61 8.78
CA MET A 68 -0.42 4.08 8.99
C MET A 68 -0.23 4.55 10.42
N ASN A 69 0.76 3.97 11.09
CA ASN A 69 1.27 4.40 12.40
C ASN A 69 2.69 4.97 12.19
N ASP A 70 3.31 5.57 13.21
CA ASP A 70 4.61 6.25 13.04
C ASP A 70 5.68 5.37 12.38
N GLU A 71 5.72 4.08 12.73
CA GLU A 71 6.73 3.13 12.26
C GLU A 71 6.23 2.13 11.21
N GLU A 72 4.92 1.89 11.11
CA GLU A 72 4.36 0.81 10.30
C GLU A 72 3.27 1.27 9.33
N ILE A 73 3.19 0.58 8.19
CA ILE A 73 2.09 0.71 7.24
C ILE A 73 1.43 -0.65 7.05
N LYS A 74 0.14 -0.73 7.33
CA LYS A 74 -0.69 -1.91 7.09
C LYS A 74 -1.54 -1.71 5.85
N VAL A 75 -1.49 -2.68 4.96
CA VAL A 75 -2.36 -2.74 3.78
C VAL A 75 -3.41 -3.80 4.04
N ILE A 76 -4.66 -3.36 4.14
CA ILE A 76 -5.80 -4.16 4.58
C ILE A 76 -6.73 -4.40 3.39
N SER A 77 -7.17 -5.64 3.26
CA SER A 77 -8.17 -6.03 2.28
C SER A 77 -9.51 -5.38 2.60
N THR A 78 -10.16 -4.77 1.62
CA THR A 78 -11.54 -4.30 1.72
C THR A 78 -12.58 -5.42 1.51
N ILE A 79 -12.19 -6.59 1.00
CA ILE A 79 -13.08 -7.75 0.82
C ILE A 79 -13.35 -8.45 2.16
N ASN A 80 -12.34 -8.59 3.03
CA ASN A 80 -12.46 -9.38 4.26
C ASN A 80 -11.88 -8.68 5.51
N ASP A 81 -11.53 -7.39 5.43
CA ASP A 81 -10.95 -6.59 6.52
C ASP A 81 -9.73 -7.23 7.19
N SER A 82 -9.01 -8.09 6.48
CA SER A 82 -7.78 -8.72 6.99
C SER A 82 -6.54 -7.98 6.49
N PRO A 83 -5.49 -7.86 7.33
CA PRO A 83 -4.21 -7.33 6.88
C PRO A 83 -3.60 -8.29 5.86
N ILE A 84 -3.35 -7.79 4.65
CA ILE A 84 -2.68 -8.57 3.60
C ILE A 84 -1.18 -8.54 3.85
N PHE A 85 -0.64 -7.38 4.19
CA PHE A 85 0.77 -7.23 4.56
C PHE A 85 0.98 -6.03 5.48
N THR A 86 1.99 -6.17 6.36
CA THR A 86 2.52 -5.09 7.19
C THR A 86 3.93 -4.76 6.73
N LEU A 87 4.16 -3.47 6.53
CA LEU A 87 5.38 -2.88 6.01
C LEU A 87 6.09 -2.08 7.13
N GLU A 88 7.38 -2.33 7.33
CA GLU A 88 8.30 -1.54 8.20
C GLU A 88 9.14 -0.54 7.41
#